data_AF-A0A2N2Q3U9-F1
#
_entry.id   AF-A0A2N2Q3U9-F1
#
_cell.length_a   1.000
_cell.length_b   1.000
_cell.length_c   1.000
_cell.angle_alpha   90.00
_cell.angle_beta   90.00
_cell.angle_gamma   90.00
#
_symmetry.space_group_name_H-M   'P 1'
#
loop_
_entity.id
_entity.type
_entity.pdbx_description
1 polymer ?
#
loop_
_entity_poly.entity_id
_entity_poly.type
_entity_poly.pdbx_seq_one_letter_code
_entity_poly.pdbx_strand_id
1 'polypeptide(L)'
;MDRNLYERANDCRWWALTSSFRKILSKPERTAADIHSLEKILAYINGLYTVYDNLVIFDRQNKILAVSNPAYGDCVGTIIESEWISQLRGTRTTQEYVVSKFEPSPLYNNKPTYVYAAAIRSEDDMGIVGGIGIVFDSQPQFAAMLQDSLPRDADGHPIKGSFTLYVDSDMKIISSTLKEFEVGSEFTVHPNLCKMAAGEDAFDIAIHDGRYYAVGACSSAGYREYKGRNDAYKNQVTALIFIPLGNAVEIDALIQADQSFQHNQFRPGSTGEASKEAKEYATFYVGQNWFGIPAAQVVQATEPLNIRAIPDTPPILQGVLQYQGNVIPVMNMAEMLKTEINSPPESRQVIIIQSTANSPQFGILVSALGEIPAIEPEKIKSISDIFFCKSNSPAVGVTRISSDNDQNDMLTILSAEDLWQRVNVLRLAREAA
;
A
#
# COMPACT_ATOMS: atom_id res chain seq x y z
N MET A 1 17.19 9.66 -12.58
CA MET A 1 17.51 10.92 -11.87
C MET A 1 18.97 11.01 -11.43
N ASP A 2 19.50 10.10 -10.59
CA ASP A 2 20.85 10.28 -10.00
C ASP A 2 22.01 10.41 -11.02
N ARG A 3 21.96 9.70 -12.15
CA ARG A 3 22.90 9.90 -13.27
C ARG A 3 22.87 11.32 -13.85
N ASN A 4 21.68 11.94 -13.91
CA ASN A 4 21.51 13.30 -14.39
C ASN A 4 22.23 14.28 -13.45
N LEU A 5 22.10 14.08 -12.13
CA LEU A 5 22.79 14.89 -11.13
C LEU A 5 24.33 14.74 -11.24
N TYR A 6 24.81 13.51 -11.46
CA TYR A 6 26.24 13.18 -11.65
C TYR A 6 26.88 13.94 -12.81
N GLU A 7 26.27 13.90 -14.00
CA GLU A 7 26.84 14.49 -15.22
C GLU A 7 26.98 16.01 -15.07
N ARG A 8 26.02 16.67 -14.41
CA ARG A 8 25.95 18.13 -14.25
C ARG A 8 27.02 18.63 -13.29
N ALA A 9 27.23 17.90 -12.19
CA ALA A 9 28.27 18.19 -11.22
C ALA A 9 29.68 18.00 -11.80
N ASN A 10 29.86 17.09 -12.76
CA ASN A 10 31.11 16.99 -13.51
C ASN A 10 31.30 18.14 -14.49
N ASP A 11 30.25 18.47 -15.25
CA ASP A 11 30.30 19.51 -16.27
C ASP A 11 30.64 20.89 -15.66
N CYS A 12 30.00 21.28 -14.54
CA CYS A 12 30.28 22.59 -13.94
C CYS A 12 31.74 22.70 -13.47
N ARG A 13 32.28 21.64 -12.85
CA ARG A 13 33.66 21.58 -12.38
C ARG A 13 34.65 21.61 -13.54
N TRP A 14 34.37 20.86 -14.61
CA TRP A 14 35.21 20.87 -15.81
C TRP A 14 35.24 22.27 -16.43
N TRP A 15 34.08 22.89 -16.64
CA TRP A 15 34.02 24.19 -17.30
C TRP A 15 34.60 25.30 -16.45
N ALA A 16 34.54 25.20 -15.12
CA ALA A 16 35.22 26.13 -14.22
C ALA A 16 36.76 26.17 -14.42
N LEU A 17 37.37 25.10 -14.95
CA LEU A 17 38.81 25.02 -15.24
C LEU A 17 39.20 25.70 -16.57
N THR A 18 38.24 26.19 -17.34
CA THR A 18 38.48 26.75 -18.68
C THR A 18 39.41 27.97 -18.58
N SER A 19 40.58 27.90 -19.22
CA SER A 19 41.63 28.92 -19.11
C SER A 19 41.16 30.33 -19.49
N SER A 20 40.30 30.45 -20.50
CA SER A 20 39.72 31.74 -20.91
C SER A 20 38.90 32.38 -19.78
N PHE A 21 38.11 31.59 -19.05
CA PHE A 21 37.32 32.09 -17.93
C PHE A 21 38.23 32.57 -16.79
N ARG A 22 39.22 31.74 -16.42
CA ARG A 22 40.18 32.06 -15.35
C ARG A 22 40.95 33.35 -15.66
N LYS A 23 41.44 33.51 -16.89
CA LYS A 23 42.17 34.70 -17.33
C LYS A 23 41.31 35.95 -17.32
N ILE A 24 40.11 35.89 -17.91
CA ILE A 24 39.21 37.05 -18.01
C ILE A 24 38.74 37.48 -16.61
N LEU A 25 38.34 36.53 -15.76
CA LEU A 25 37.88 36.83 -14.40
C LEU A 25 39.01 37.31 -13.48
N SER A 26 40.27 36.96 -13.76
CA SER A 26 41.42 37.46 -12.98
C SER A 26 41.82 38.90 -13.32
N LYS A 27 41.31 39.48 -14.42
CA LYS A 27 41.57 40.88 -14.77
C LYS A 27 40.90 41.83 -13.76
N PRO A 28 41.56 42.93 -13.36
CA PRO A 28 40.98 43.94 -12.47
C PRO A 28 39.81 44.67 -13.13
N GLU A 29 39.91 44.95 -14.43
CA GLU A 29 38.82 45.49 -15.25
C GLU A 29 38.63 44.59 -16.49
N ARG A 30 37.37 44.35 -16.87
CA ARG A 30 37.02 43.56 -18.06
C ARG A 30 36.47 44.47 -19.14
N THR A 31 36.93 44.26 -20.36
CA THR A 31 36.46 45.01 -21.54
C THR A 31 35.17 44.39 -22.09
N ALA A 32 34.44 45.12 -22.92
CA ALA A 32 33.27 44.55 -23.64
C ALA A 32 33.65 43.34 -24.50
N ALA A 33 34.86 43.34 -25.08
CA ALA A 33 35.38 42.19 -25.84
C ALA A 33 35.60 40.95 -24.97
N ASP A 34 35.98 41.13 -23.71
CA ASP A 34 36.12 40.03 -22.75
C ASP A 34 34.76 39.40 -22.44
N ILE A 35 33.74 40.22 -22.16
CA ILE A 35 32.36 39.76 -21.89
C ILE A 35 31.81 39.01 -23.10
N HIS A 36 31.95 39.57 -24.30
CA HIS A 36 31.51 38.92 -25.53
C HIS A 36 32.21 37.56 -25.77
N SER A 37 33.48 37.44 -25.40
CA SER A 37 34.22 36.17 -25.46
C SER A 37 33.63 35.12 -24.50
N LEU A 38 33.27 35.51 -23.28
CA LEU A 38 32.60 34.63 -22.32
C LEU A 38 31.25 34.13 -22.87
N GLU A 39 30.40 35.05 -23.34
CA GLU A 39 29.09 34.73 -23.92
C GLU A 39 29.21 33.75 -25.08
N LYS A 40 30.17 33.97 -26.00
CA LYS A 40 30.39 33.09 -27.15
C LYS A 40 30.78 31.67 -26.72
N ILE A 41 31.65 31.54 -25.72
CA ILE A 41 32.03 30.22 -25.19
C ILE A 41 30.84 29.55 -24.53
N LEU A 42 30.08 30.28 -23.70
CA LEU A 42 28.89 29.76 -23.03
C LEU A 42 27.81 29.31 -24.02
N ALA A 43 27.52 30.12 -25.05
CA ALA A 43 26.56 29.78 -26.09
C ALA A 43 27.00 28.53 -26.89
N TYR A 44 28.30 28.42 -27.21
CA TYR A 44 28.84 27.23 -27.87
C TYR A 44 28.68 25.99 -26.99
N ILE A 45 29.05 26.05 -25.71
CA ILE A 45 28.89 24.94 -24.77
C ILE A 45 27.41 24.55 -24.67
N ASN A 46 26.52 25.51 -24.42
CA ASN A 46 25.10 25.23 -24.26
C ASN A 46 24.49 24.59 -25.52
N GLY A 47 24.93 25.00 -26.71
CA GLY A 47 24.48 24.40 -27.98
C GLY A 47 24.86 22.93 -28.18
N LEU A 48 25.81 22.41 -27.41
CA LEU A 48 26.20 20.98 -27.45
C LEU A 48 25.32 20.10 -26.55
N TYR A 49 24.55 20.67 -25.64
CA TYR A 49 23.80 19.94 -24.61
C TYR A 49 22.35 20.41 -24.53
N THR A 50 21.41 19.52 -24.81
CA THR A 50 19.96 19.83 -24.81
C THR A 50 19.32 19.82 -23.42
N VAL A 51 20.10 19.57 -22.38
CA VAL A 51 19.64 19.38 -21.00
C VAL A 51 19.80 20.64 -20.14
N TYR A 52 20.43 21.66 -20.70
CA TYR A 52 20.70 22.94 -20.05
C TYR A 52 19.85 24.01 -20.70
N ASP A 53 19.17 24.79 -19.87
CA ASP A 53 18.40 25.92 -20.37
C ASP A 53 19.29 27.18 -20.47
N ASN A 54 20.19 27.34 -19.50
CA ASN A 54 21.09 28.48 -19.42
C ASN A 54 22.39 28.12 -18.66
N LEU A 55 23.48 28.78 -19.02
CA LEU A 55 24.76 28.74 -18.33
C LEU A 55 25.14 30.17 -17.97
N VAL A 56 25.63 30.39 -16.76
CA VAL A 56 25.93 31.73 -16.27
C VAL A 56 27.36 31.81 -15.72
N ILE A 57 28.05 32.91 -16.01
CA ILE A 57 29.31 33.26 -15.36
C ILE A 57 29.08 34.52 -14.52
N PHE A 58 29.60 34.51 -13.30
CA PHE A 58 29.55 35.64 -12.37
C PHE A 58 30.90 35.91 -11.73
N ASP A 59 31.10 37.15 -11.30
CA ASP A 59 32.34 37.60 -10.65
C ASP A 59 32.37 37.33 -9.14
N ARG A 60 33.43 37.80 -8.45
CA ARG A 60 33.60 37.64 -6.99
C ARG A 60 32.54 38.38 -6.17
N GLN A 61 31.85 39.35 -6.77
CA GLN A 61 30.75 40.09 -6.19
C GLN A 61 29.40 39.41 -6.48
N ASN A 62 29.41 38.23 -7.12
CA ASN A 62 28.26 37.46 -7.57
C ASN A 62 27.43 38.19 -8.64
N LYS A 63 28.03 39.17 -9.32
CA LYS A 63 27.40 39.88 -10.43
C LYS A 63 27.49 39.02 -11.68
N ILE A 64 26.36 38.77 -12.32
CA ILE A 64 26.30 38.01 -13.57
C ILE A 64 26.99 38.82 -14.66
N LEU A 65 28.00 38.23 -15.29
CA LEU A 65 28.78 38.84 -16.36
C LEU A 65 28.30 38.41 -17.74
N ALA A 66 27.93 37.13 -17.89
CA ALA A 66 27.56 36.55 -19.17
C ALA A 66 26.59 35.38 -18.96
N VAL A 67 25.71 35.19 -19.94
CA VAL A 67 24.74 34.08 -20.00
C VAL A 67 24.87 33.36 -21.36
N SER A 68 24.57 32.07 -21.43
CA SER A 68 24.59 31.33 -22.70
C SER A 68 23.35 31.56 -23.55
N ASN A 69 22.20 31.78 -22.90
CA ASN A 69 20.91 31.90 -23.55
C ASN A 69 20.46 33.37 -23.56
N PRO A 70 20.36 34.02 -24.75
CA PRO A 70 19.99 35.44 -24.87
C PRO A 70 18.63 35.80 -24.25
N ALA A 71 17.73 34.83 -24.08
CA ALA A 71 16.45 35.05 -23.40
C ALA A 71 16.62 35.54 -21.96
N TYR A 72 17.77 35.29 -21.33
CA TYR A 72 18.11 35.73 -19.98
C TYR A 72 19.09 36.91 -19.97
N GLY A 73 19.17 37.68 -21.06
CA GLY A 73 20.01 38.87 -21.14
C GLY A 73 19.71 39.89 -20.04
N ASP A 74 18.45 39.97 -19.59
CA ASP A 74 18.03 40.87 -18.51
C ASP A 74 18.65 40.53 -17.15
N CYS A 75 19.15 39.30 -16.97
CA CYS A 75 19.89 38.90 -15.78
C CYS A 75 21.34 39.41 -15.79
N VAL A 76 21.88 39.81 -16.95
CA VAL A 76 23.26 40.29 -17.03
C VAL A 76 23.39 41.60 -16.25
N GLY A 77 24.34 41.62 -15.31
CA GLY A 77 24.60 42.74 -14.43
C GLY A 77 23.84 42.72 -13.10
N THR A 78 22.91 41.79 -12.88
CA THR A 78 22.28 41.59 -11.58
C THR A 78 23.18 40.80 -10.64
N ILE A 79 22.91 40.85 -9.34
CA ILE A 79 23.62 40.08 -8.32
C ILE A 79 22.82 38.81 -8.01
N ILE A 80 23.50 37.67 -7.91
CA ILE A 80 22.88 36.42 -7.47
C ILE A 80 22.78 36.42 -5.94
N GLU A 81 21.55 36.54 -5.44
CA GLU A 81 21.22 36.47 -4.02
C GLU A 81 20.62 35.09 -3.70
N SER A 82 21.47 34.09 -3.47
CA SER A 82 21.03 32.73 -3.20
C SER A 82 21.94 32.02 -2.19
N GLU A 83 21.39 31.07 -1.44
CA GLU A 83 22.12 30.34 -0.38
C GLU A 83 23.36 29.61 -0.94
N TRP A 84 23.22 29.01 -2.13
CA TRP A 84 24.28 28.23 -2.78
C TRP A 84 25.52 29.05 -3.14
N ILE A 85 25.40 30.37 -3.34
CA ILE A 85 26.53 31.27 -3.56
C ILE A 85 27.43 31.36 -2.33
N SER A 86 26.83 31.38 -1.13
CA SER A 86 27.59 31.39 0.13
C SER A 86 28.33 30.07 0.35
N GLN A 87 27.69 28.94 0.01
CA GLN A 87 28.32 27.63 0.06
C GLN A 87 29.48 27.53 -0.97
N LEU A 88 29.31 28.10 -2.16
CA LEU A 88 30.33 28.10 -3.21
C LEU A 88 31.63 28.80 -2.77
N ARG A 89 31.52 29.90 -2.02
CA ARG A 89 32.68 30.60 -1.44
C ARG A 89 33.46 29.75 -0.43
N GLY A 90 32.81 28.77 0.19
CA GLY A 90 33.42 27.83 1.13
C GLY A 90 34.23 26.73 0.45
N THR A 91 34.09 26.56 -0.87
CA THR A 91 34.79 25.49 -1.59
C THR A 91 36.31 25.71 -1.56
N ARG A 92 37.07 24.63 -1.40
CA ARG A 92 38.54 24.67 -1.23
C ARG A 92 39.31 24.14 -2.42
N THR A 93 38.75 23.16 -3.11
CA THR A 93 39.37 22.50 -4.26
C THR A 93 38.59 22.74 -5.55
N THR A 94 39.17 22.37 -6.69
CA THR A 94 38.49 22.37 -8.00
C THR A 94 37.56 21.15 -8.18
N GLN A 95 37.62 20.20 -7.25
CA GLN A 95 36.76 19.00 -7.25
C GLN A 95 35.45 19.22 -6.51
N GLU A 96 35.31 20.32 -5.77
CA GLU A 96 34.09 20.66 -5.04
C GLU A 96 33.11 21.44 -5.94
N TYR A 97 31.83 21.21 -5.70
CA TYR A 97 30.72 21.85 -6.39
C TYR A 97 29.57 22.07 -5.40
N VAL A 98 28.61 22.90 -5.78
CA VAL A 98 27.40 23.17 -5.01
C VAL A 98 26.20 23.01 -5.92
N VAL A 99 25.08 22.58 -5.35
CA VAL A 99 23.79 22.55 -6.05
C VAL A 99 22.79 23.38 -5.26
N SER A 100 21.98 24.19 -5.93
CA SER A 100 20.88 24.92 -5.29
C SER A 100 19.82 23.96 -4.76
N LYS A 101 18.95 24.49 -3.89
CA LYS A 101 17.64 23.85 -3.63
C LYS A 101 16.81 23.87 -4.91
N PHE A 102 15.78 23.03 -4.95
CA PHE A 102 14.80 23.03 -6.02
C PHE A 102 13.78 24.14 -5.80
N GLU A 103 14.10 25.35 -6.24
CA GLU A 103 13.32 26.56 -5.96
C GLU A 103 13.21 27.47 -7.19
N PRO A 104 12.18 28.35 -7.24
CA PRO A 104 12.04 29.35 -8.30
C PRO A 104 13.33 30.16 -8.51
N SER A 105 13.84 30.18 -9.74
CA SER A 105 15.05 30.94 -10.07
C SER A 105 14.80 31.96 -11.18
N PRO A 106 15.25 33.22 -11.03
CA PRO A 106 15.24 34.20 -12.13
C PRO A 106 16.01 33.72 -13.36
N LEU A 107 17.00 32.86 -13.15
CA LEU A 107 17.82 32.26 -14.22
C LEU A 107 17.07 31.21 -15.06
N TYR A 108 15.83 30.89 -14.67
CA TYR A 108 14.95 29.92 -15.31
C TYR A 108 13.49 30.41 -15.31
N ASN A 109 13.27 31.68 -15.65
CA ASN A 109 11.94 32.31 -15.77
C ASN A 109 11.09 32.20 -14.48
N ASN A 110 11.73 32.26 -13.31
CA ASN A 110 11.12 32.05 -11.99
C ASN A 110 10.40 30.70 -11.83
N LYS A 111 10.79 29.69 -12.62
CA LYS A 111 10.35 28.32 -12.43
C LYS A 111 11.33 27.56 -11.51
N PRO A 112 10.85 26.54 -10.78
CA PRO A 112 11.71 25.70 -9.95
C PRO A 112 12.75 24.92 -10.76
N THR A 113 14.02 25.01 -10.38
CA THR A 113 15.09 24.21 -10.99
C THR A 113 16.28 24.01 -10.05
N TYR A 114 17.22 23.18 -10.49
CA TYR A 114 18.53 23.02 -9.88
C TYR A 114 19.57 23.84 -10.63
N VAL A 115 20.38 24.59 -9.89
CA VAL A 115 21.57 25.28 -10.39
C VAL A 115 22.81 24.56 -9.85
N TYR A 116 23.63 24.02 -10.74
CA TYR A 116 24.91 23.38 -10.38
C TYR A 116 26.03 24.38 -10.55
N ALA A 117 26.78 24.64 -9.50
CA ALA A 117 27.78 25.68 -9.49
C ALA A 117 29.16 25.15 -9.08
N ALA A 118 30.18 25.72 -9.72
CA ALA A 118 31.58 25.48 -9.38
C ALA A 118 32.35 26.81 -9.35
N ALA A 119 33.30 26.91 -8.41
CA ALA A 119 34.10 28.10 -8.25
C ALA A 119 35.17 28.17 -9.34
N ILE A 120 35.26 29.31 -10.03
CA ILE A 120 36.35 29.56 -10.98
C ILE A 120 37.50 30.15 -10.18
N ARG A 121 38.66 29.48 -10.23
CA ARG A 121 39.87 29.89 -9.51
C ARG A 121 40.87 30.59 -10.41
N SER A 122 41.69 31.46 -9.84
CA SER A 122 42.85 32.07 -10.48
C SER A 122 43.78 31.00 -11.06
N GLU A 123 44.64 31.35 -12.01
CA GLU A 123 45.52 30.38 -12.71
C GLU A 123 46.49 29.62 -11.78
N ASP A 124 46.80 30.19 -10.62
CA ASP A 124 47.61 29.59 -9.55
C ASP A 124 46.79 28.76 -8.53
N ASP A 125 45.46 28.66 -8.73
CA ASP A 125 44.49 27.99 -7.85
C ASP A 125 44.39 28.54 -6.42
N MET A 126 45.05 29.68 -6.14
CA MET A 126 45.12 30.26 -4.79
C MET A 126 43.86 31.03 -4.38
N GLY A 127 43.04 31.48 -5.32
CA GLY A 127 41.86 32.30 -5.03
C GLY A 127 40.70 32.07 -5.97
N ILE A 128 39.48 32.23 -5.46
CA ILE A 128 38.26 32.23 -6.27
C ILE A 128 38.13 33.59 -6.96
N VAL A 129 38.04 33.61 -8.29
CA VAL A 129 37.89 34.82 -9.13
C VAL A 129 36.48 35.01 -9.68
N GLY A 130 35.61 34.00 -9.51
CA GLY A 130 34.21 34.03 -9.90
C GLY A 130 33.60 32.65 -9.81
N GLY A 131 32.52 32.40 -10.53
CA GLY A 131 31.90 31.09 -10.62
C GLY A 131 31.16 30.87 -11.93
N ILE A 132 30.91 29.60 -12.21
CA ILE A 132 30.00 29.16 -13.27
C ILE A 132 28.79 28.48 -12.63
N GLY A 133 27.60 28.78 -13.14
CA GLY A 133 26.35 28.12 -12.80
C GLY A 133 25.74 27.47 -14.03
N ILE A 134 25.33 26.21 -13.90
CA ILE A 134 24.57 25.47 -14.91
C ILE A 134 23.12 25.43 -14.45
N VAL A 135 22.23 26.03 -15.23
CA VAL A 135 20.79 26.00 -14.99
C VAL A 135 20.22 24.80 -15.72
N PHE A 136 19.78 23.82 -14.95
CA PHE A 136 19.19 22.59 -15.50
C PHE A 136 17.81 22.88 -16.10
N ASP A 137 17.51 22.30 -17.26
CA ASP A 137 16.18 22.38 -17.85
C ASP A 137 15.22 21.37 -17.18
N SER A 138 14.88 21.63 -15.92
CA SER A 138 14.23 20.66 -15.02
C SER A 138 12.87 20.17 -15.52
N GLN A 139 12.05 21.07 -16.05
CA GLN A 139 10.65 20.80 -16.37
C GLN A 139 10.49 19.70 -17.42
N PRO A 140 11.01 19.83 -18.67
CA PRO A 140 10.84 18.80 -19.68
C PRO A 140 11.63 17.53 -19.35
N GLN A 141 12.80 17.66 -18.71
CA GLN A 141 13.66 16.51 -18.40
C GLN A 141 13.03 15.60 -17.34
N PHE A 142 12.48 16.16 -16.25
CA PHE A 142 11.77 15.35 -15.26
C PHE A 142 10.44 14.82 -15.79
N ALA A 143 9.71 15.61 -16.59
CA ALA A 143 8.48 15.14 -17.22
C ALA A 143 8.75 13.91 -18.11
N ALA A 144 9.79 13.93 -18.95
CA ALA A 144 10.17 12.79 -19.77
C ALA A 144 10.50 11.54 -18.93
N MET A 145 11.33 11.69 -17.88
CA MET A 145 11.67 10.57 -16.99
C MET A 145 10.44 9.94 -16.32
N LEU A 146 9.51 10.77 -15.84
CA LEU A 146 8.30 10.32 -15.17
C LEU A 146 7.32 9.65 -16.15
N GLN A 147 7.20 10.18 -17.37
CA GLN A 147 6.38 9.59 -18.43
C GLN A 147 6.91 8.22 -18.88
N ASP A 148 8.23 8.08 -19.03
CA ASP A 148 8.87 6.80 -19.37
C ASP A 148 8.69 5.75 -18.26
N SER A 149 8.55 6.20 -17.01
CA SER A 149 8.36 5.35 -15.83
C SER A 149 6.90 4.98 -15.57
N LEU A 150 5.95 5.43 -16.40
CA LEU A 150 4.55 5.08 -16.22
C LEU A 150 4.34 3.56 -16.39
N PRO A 151 3.58 2.92 -15.49
CA PRO A 151 3.18 1.52 -15.63
C PRO A 151 2.46 1.28 -16.95
N ARG A 152 2.81 0.18 -17.62
CA ARG A 152 2.23 -0.21 -18.92
C ARG A 152 1.51 -1.54 -18.80
N ASP A 153 0.43 -1.69 -19.57
CA ASP A 153 -0.29 -2.95 -19.72
C ASP A 153 0.48 -3.95 -20.60
N ALA A 154 -0.09 -5.15 -20.80
CA ALA A 154 0.52 -6.21 -21.61
C ALA A 154 0.74 -5.80 -23.08
N ASP A 155 -0.02 -4.83 -23.58
CA ASP A 155 0.08 -4.30 -24.94
C ASP A 155 1.05 -3.10 -25.03
N GLY A 156 1.65 -2.69 -23.91
CA GLY A 156 2.62 -1.61 -23.82
C GLY A 156 2.02 -0.21 -23.69
N HIS A 157 0.70 -0.08 -23.51
CA HIS A 157 0.03 1.21 -23.30
C HIS A 157 0.08 1.61 -21.82
N PRO A 158 0.23 2.90 -21.50
CA PRO A 158 0.17 3.37 -20.11
C PRO A 158 -1.16 2.99 -19.45
N ILE A 159 -1.10 2.42 -18.25
CA ILE A 159 -2.28 2.04 -17.46
C ILE A 159 -3.07 3.32 -17.12
N LYS A 160 -4.35 3.34 -17.53
CA LYS A 160 -5.20 4.52 -17.37
C LYS A 160 -5.41 4.85 -15.89
N GLY A 161 -5.15 6.09 -15.52
CA GLY A 161 -5.30 6.59 -14.14
C GLY A 161 -4.06 6.40 -13.28
N SER A 162 -3.02 5.74 -13.79
CA SER A 162 -1.71 5.70 -13.15
C SER A 162 -1.00 7.04 -13.27
N PHE A 163 -0.23 7.41 -12.25
CA PHE A 163 0.58 8.62 -12.25
C PHE A 163 1.88 8.40 -11.50
N THR A 164 2.86 9.26 -11.77
CA THR A 164 4.19 9.20 -11.18
C THR A 164 4.62 10.60 -10.76
N LEU A 165 5.41 10.68 -9.69
CA LEU A 165 5.93 11.95 -9.19
C LEU A 165 7.28 11.79 -8.50
N TYR A 166 8.00 12.91 -8.40
CA TYR A 166 9.19 13.07 -7.58
C TYR A 166 8.88 14.01 -6.41
N VAL A 167 9.30 13.62 -5.22
CA VAL A 167 9.13 14.40 -3.97
C VAL A 167 10.47 14.54 -3.29
N ASP A 168 10.80 15.73 -2.80
CA ASP A 168 12.03 15.97 -2.02
C ASP A 168 11.88 15.59 -0.54
N SER A 169 12.95 15.77 0.24
CA SER A 169 12.97 15.48 1.67
C SER A 169 12.05 16.39 2.51
N ASP A 170 11.69 17.56 1.99
CA ASP A 170 10.79 18.52 2.64
C ASP A 170 9.32 18.30 2.21
N MET A 171 9.03 17.14 1.63
CA MET A 171 7.71 16.76 1.11
C MET A 171 7.22 17.66 -0.02
N LYS A 172 8.10 18.37 -0.73
CA LYS A 172 7.73 19.21 -1.88
C LYS A 172 7.81 18.44 -3.18
N ILE A 173 6.82 18.67 -4.04
CA ILE A 173 6.72 18.02 -5.35
C ILE A 173 7.73 18.65 -6.31
N ILE A 174 8.66 17.86 -6.83
CA ILE A 174 9.64 18.29 -7.82
C ILE A 174 9.05 18.22 -9.23
N SER A 175 8.30 17.15 -9.53
CA SER A 175 7.63 16.94 -10.82
C SER A 175 6.55 15.88 -10.69
N SER A 176 5.53 15.94 -11.55
CA SER A 176 4.39 15.02 -11.55
C SER A 176 3.85 14.83 -12.97
N THR A 177 3.33 13.64 -13.28
CA THR A 177 2.54 13.40 -14.51
C THR A 177 1.06 13.79 -14.36
N LEU A 178 0.58 13.93 -13.13
CA LEU A 178 -0.78 14.36 -12.81
C LEU A 178 -0.79 15.86 -12.48
N LYS A 179 -1.63 16.62 -13.19
CA LYS A 179 -1.68 18.09 -13.11
C LYS A 179 -2.13 18.63 -11.76
N GLU A 180 -2.89 17.85 -10.99
CA GLU A 180 -3.37 18.21 -9.65
C GLU A 180 -2.23 18.36 -8.64
N PHE A 181 -1.13 17.65 -8.88
CA PHE A 181 0.10 17.77 -8.09
C PHE A 181 1.01 18.84 -8.71
N GLU A 182 0.82 20.08 -8.27
CA GLU A 182 1.61 21.22 -8.72
C GLU A 182 3.05 21.16 -8.21
N VAL A 183 4.01 21.53 -9.05
CA VAL A 183 5.43 21.61 -8.68
C VAL A 183 5.63 22.67 -7.59
N GLY A 184 6.31 22.29 -6.50
CA GLY A 184 6.55 23.12 -5.33
C GLY A 184 5.43 23.06 -4.26
N SER A 185 4.31 22.41 -4.56
CA SER A 185 3.27 22.12 -3.56
C SER A 185 3.71 21.01 -2.60
N GLU A 186 3.03 20.89 -1.46
CA GLU A 186 3.30 19.85 -0.47
C GLU A 186 2.58 18.54 -0.83
N PHE A 187 3.31 17.44 -0.77
CA PHE A 187 2.80 16.10 -1.01
C PHE A 187 2.18 15.54 0.27
N THR A 188 0.88 15.22 0.20
CA THR A 188 0.08 14.81 1.36
C THR A 188 -0.41 13.37 1.30
N VAL A 189 -0.30 12.70 0.15
CA VAL A 189 -0.83 11.35 -0.04
C VAL A 189 0.16 10.32 0.51
N HIS A 190 -0.15 9.74 1.67
CA HIS A 190 0.66 8.67 2.27
C HIS A 190 2.15 9.07 2.53
N PRO A 191 2.40 10.13 3.32
CA PRO A 191 3.73 10.76 3.45
C PRO A 191 4.81 9.87 4.07
N ASN A 192 4.43 8.75 4.70
CA ASN A 192 5.37 7.79 5.27
C ASN A 192 6.26 7.15 4.20
N LEU A 193 5.77 7.03 2.96
CA LEU A 193 6.54 6.53 1.81
C LEU A 193 7.66 7.47 1.37
N CYS A 194 7.70 8.71 1.88
CA CYS A 194 8.78 9.65 1.60
C CYS A 194 9.84 9.69 2.71
N LYS A 195 9.60 9.03 3.86
CA LYS A 195 10.49 9.01 5.04
C LYS A 195 11.38 7.77 5.08
N MET A 196 11.92 7.40 3.93
CA MET A 196 12.75 6.19 3.77
C MET A 196 14.23 6.52 3.86
N ALA A 197 15.09 5.53 4.05
CA ALA A 197 16.54 5.69 3.91
C ALA A 197 16.93 5.84 2.42
N ALA A 198 18.16 6.29 2.17
CA ALA A 198 18.68 6.38 0.80
C ALA A 198 18.77 5.00 0.13
N GLY A 199 18.18 4.85 -1.05
CA GLY A 199 18.16 3.60 -1.81
C GLY A 199 17.17 2.53 -1.34
N GLU A 200 16.36 2.82 -0.32
CA GLU A 200 15.31 1.94 0.13
C GLU A 200 14.12 1.98 -0.85
N ASP A 201 13.41 0.86 -0.94
CA ASP A 201 12.15 0.67 -1.65
C ASP A 201 11.03 0.33 -0.66
N ALA A 202 9.81 0.79 -0.97
CA ALA A 202 8.63 0.52 -0.17
C ALA A 202 7.41 0.40 -1.07
N PHE A 203 6.39 -0.31 -0.58
CA PHE A 203 5.09 -0.37 -1.22
C PHE A 203 4.00 -0.19 -0.16
N ASP A 204 2.89 0.44 -0.55
CA ASP A 204 1.70 0.54 0.28
C ASP A 204 0.44 0.74 -0.56
N ILE A 205 -0.72 0.72 0.08
CA ILE A 205 -2.01 1.08 -0.51
C ILE A 205 -2.39 2.49 -0.04
N ALA A 206 -2.55 3.41 -0.97
CA ALA A 206 -2.98 4.78 -0.69
C ALA A 206 -4.40 5.02 -1.21
N ILE A 207 -5.13 5.90 -0.52
CA ILE A 207 -6.41 6.42 -0.99
C ILE A 207 -6.20 7.84 -1.50
N HIS A 208 -6.65 8.10 -2.72
CA HIS A 208 -6.63 9.43 -3.32
C HIS A 208 -7.87 9.61 -4.19
N ASP A 209 -8.56 10.75 -4.03
CA ASP A 209 -9.81 11.08 -4.74
C ASP A 209 -10.85 9.93 -4.77
N GLY A 210 -11.07 9.29 -3.61
CA GLY A 210 -12.03 8.19 -3.47
C GLY A 210 -11.65 6.89 -4.18
N ARG A 211 -10.39 6.72 -4.58
CA ARG A 211 -9.87 5.51 -5.23
C ARG A 211 -8.69 4.93 -4.46
N TYR A 212 -8.62 3.61 -4.43
CA TYR A 212 -7.44 2.90 -3.95
C TYR A 212 -6.38 2.85 -5.05
N TYR A 213 -5.14 3.07 -4.63
CA TYR A 213 -3.95 2.98 -5.45
C TYR A 213 -2.93 2.05 -4.80
N ALA A 214 -2.35 1.14 -5.56
CA ALA A 214 -1.08 0.54 -5.20
C ALA A 214 0.04 1.55 -5.46
N VAL A 215 0.86 1.81 -4.45
CA VAL A 215 1.95 2.78 -4.52
C VAL A 215 3.27 2.07 -4.36
N GLY A 216 4.16 2.24 -5.33
CA GLY A 216 5.57 1.90 -5.20
C GLY A 216 6.39 3.16 -4.94
N ALA A 217 7.29 3.12 -3.97
CA ALA A 217 8.19 4.21 -3.62
C ALA A 217 9.64 3.75 -3.70
N CYS A 218 10.53 4.58 -4.24
CA CYS A 218 11.96 4.34 -4.23
C CYS A 218 12.72 5.64 -3.95
N SER A 219 13.54 5.62 -2.90
CA SER A 219 14.38 6.74 -2.48
C SER A 219 15.70 6.74 -3.25
N SER A 220 16.15 7.92 -3.69
CA SER A 220 17.41 8.06 -4.42
C SER A 220 18.60 7.49 -3.63
N ALA A 221 19.46 6.72 -4.29
CA ALA A 221 20.61 6.05 -3.68
C ALA A 221 21.95 6.72 -4.01
N GLY A 222 21.97 7.66 -4.96
CA GLY A 222 23.19 8.18 -5.56
C GLY A 222 23.62 7.41 -6.81
N TYR A 223 24.68 7.89 -7.46
CA TYR A 223 25.22 7.26 -8.67
C TYR A 223 26.74 7.35 -8.69
N ARG A 224 27.40 6.19 -8.72
CA ARG A 224 28.85 6.04 -8.59
C ARG A 224 29.38 6.72 -7.31
N GLU A 225 30.34 7.62 -7.43
CA GLU A 225 30.92 8.36 -6.31
C GLU A 225 30.03 9.51 -5.76
N TYR A 226 28.93 9.86 -6.45
CA TYR A 226 28.08 11.02 -6.12
C TYR A 226 26.88 10.66 -5.24
N LYS A 227 26.57 11.56 -4.30
CA LYS A 227 25.71 11.31 -3.12
C LYS A 227 26.17 10.14 -2.24
N GLY A 228 27.40 9.66 -2.44
CA GLY A 228 28.03 8.65 -1.59
C GLY A 228 28.39 9.20 -0.22
N ARG A 229 28.96 8.36 0.66
CA ARG A 229 29.37 8.77 2.02
C ARG A 229 30.34 9.95 2.06
N ASN A 230 31.11 10.14 0.99
CA ASN A 230 32.17 11.15 0.88
C ASN A 230 31.79 12.37 0.02
N ASP A 231 30.58 12.40 -0.55
CA ASP A 231 30.10 13.57 -1.29
C ASP A 231 29.46 14.57 -0.30
N ALA A 232 29.83 15.84 -0.43
CA ALA A 232 29.30 16.91 0.41
C ALA A 232 27.85 17.24 0.03
N TYR A 233 27.46 17.01 -1.22
CA TYR A 233 26.09 17.22 -1.67
C TYR A 233 25.23 16.01 -1.36
N LYS A 234 24.16 16.24 -0.59
CA LYS A 234 23.10 15.27 -0.34
C LYS A 234 21.77 15.91 -0.68
N ASN A 235 21.03 15.25 -1.56
CA ASN A 235 19.66 15.60 -1.87
C ASN A 235 18.89 14.31 -2.03
N GLN A 236 17.96 14.08 -1.12
CA GLN A 236 17.14 12.89 -1.10
C GLN A 236 15.85 13.18 -1.85
N VAL A 237 15.62 12.39 -2.90
CA VAL A 237 14.41 12.48 -3.72
C VAL A 237 13.78 11.11 -3.79
N THR A 238 12.48 11.06 -3.55
CA THR A 238 11.68 9.84 -3.61
C THR A 238 10.87 9.84 -4.89
N ALA A 239 10.99 8.78 -5.67
CA ALA A 239 10.14 8.48 -6.81
C ALA A 239 8.92 7.69 -6.33
N LEU A 240 7.72 8.13 -6.71
CA LEU A 240 6.48 7.42 -6.41
C LEU A 240 5.74 7.07 -7.68
N ILE A 241 5.17 5.87 -7.70
CA ILE A 241 4.37 5.34 -8.81
C ILE A 241 3.04 4.85 -8.24
N PHE A 242 1.94 5.38 -8.77
CA PHE A 242 0.58 5.05 -8.37
C PHE A 242 -0.11 4.26 -9.46
N ILE A 243 -0.66 3.09 -9.12
CA ILE A 243 -1.47 2.24 -10.01
C ILE A 243 -2.88 2.13 -9.42
N PRO A 244 -3.94 2.53 -10.15
CA PRO A 244 -5.29 2.47 -9.62
C PRO A 244 -5.75 1.01 -9.47
N LEU A 245 -6.36 0.71 -8.31
CA LEU A 245 -6.95 -0.59 -8.00
C LEU A 245 -8.47 -0.58 -8.17
N GLY A 246 -9.13 0.53 -7.85
CA GLY A 246 -10.58 0.68 -8.00
C GLY A 246 -11.17 1.77 -7.12
N ASN A 247 -12.50 1.91 -7.14
CA ASN A 247 -13.21 2.85 -6.28
C ASN A 247 -13.20 2.34 -4.83
N ALA A 248 -12.90 3.21 -3.87
CA ALA A 248 -12.82 2.85 -2.47
C ALA A 248 -14.14 2.33 -1.92
N VAL A 249 -15.26 2.97 -2.27
CA VAL A 249 -16.59 2.59 -1.78
C VAL A 249 -16.99 1.19 -2.26
N GLU A 250 -16.71 0.87 -3.52
CA GLU A 250 -17.02 -0.43 -4.10
C GLU A 250 -16.14 -1.54 -3.49
N ILE A 251 -14.85 -1.27 -3.35
CA ILE A 251 -13.90 -2.21 -2.75
C ILE A 251 -14.23 -2.43 -1.26
N ASP A 252 -14.51 -1.38 -0.51
CA ASP A 252 -14.88 -1.47 0.91
C ASP A 252 -16.19 -2.27 1.08
N ALA A 253 -17.17 -2.09 0.20
CA ALA A 253 -18.40 -2.88 0.20
C ALA A 253 -18.12 -4.37 -0.07
N LEU A 254 -17.21 -4.69 -1.01
CA LEU A 254 -16.78 -6.07 -1.27
C LEU A 254 -16.04 -6.67 -0.07
N ILE A 255 -15.15 -5.92 0.57
CA ILE A 255 -14.42 -6.36 1.77
C ILE A 255 -15.40 -6.62 2.92
N GLN A 256 -16.37 -5.73 3.13
CA GLN A 256 -17.39 -5.92 4.18
C GLN A 256 -18.27 -7.14 3.90
N ALA A 257 -18.65 -7.35 2.63
CA ALA A 257 -19.38 -8.54 2.21
C ALA A 257 -18.55 -9.82 2.46
N ASP A 258 -17.27 -9.83 2.11
CA ASP A 258 -16.38 -10.98 2.34
C ASP A 258 -16.12 -11.21 3.85
N GLN A 259 -15.91 -10.17 4.65
CA GLN A 259 -15.74 -10.28 6.10
C GLN A 259 -17.00 -10.83 6.78
N SER A 260 -18.19 -10.43 6.31
CA SER A 260 -19.45 -11.01 6.78
C SER A 260 -19.57 -12.51 6.43
N PHE A 261 -18.89 -12.94 5.37
CA PHE A 261 -18.77 -14.34 4.97
C PHE A 261 -17.65 -15.08 5.73
N GLN A 262 -16.54 -14.41 6.06
CA GLN A 262 -15.43 -15.01 6.83
C GLN A 262 -15.74 -15.22 8.30
N HIS A 263 -16.67 -14.46 8.89
CA HIS A 263 -17.20 -14.75 10.24
C HIS A 263 -17.90 -16.12 10.33
N ASN A 264 -18.15 -16.77 9.17
CA ASN A 264 -18.69 -18.12 9.06
C ASN A 264 -17.62 -19.20 8.79
N GLN A 265 -16.31 -18.92 8.86
CA GLN A 265 -15.28 -19.96 8.79
C GLN A 265 -14.59 -20.12 10.15
N PHE A 266 -15.15 -21.00 10.97
CA PHE A 266 -14.45 -21.57 12.12
C PHE A 266 -13.23 -22.36 11.61
N ARG A 267 -12.04 -21.75 11.68
CA ARG A 267 -10.74 -22.38 11.41
C ARG A 267 -10.01 -22.59 12.74
N PRO A 268 -10.22 -23.73 13.41
CA PRO A 268 -9.47 -24.07 14.60
C PRO A 268 -7.99 -24.23 14.20
N GLY A 269 -7.10 -23.46 14.84
CA GLY A 269 -5.67 -23.61 14.60
C GLY A 269 -5.29 -25.08 14.78
N SER A 270 -4.61 -25.65 13.78
CA SER A 270 -4.17 -27.04 13.79
C SER A 270 -3.13 -27.26 14.89
N THR A 271 -3.58 -27.40 16.13
CA THR A 271 -2.72 -27.84 17.23
C THR A 271 -2.29 -29.28 16.91
N GLY A 272 -0.99 -29.44 16.71
CA GLY A 272 -0.36 -30.63 16.17
C GLY A 272 -0.68 -31.95 16.86
N GLU A 273 -0.39 -33.02 16.12
CA GLU A 273 -0.47 -34.44 16.50
C GLU A 273 -1.71 -34.81 17.33
N ALA A 274 -2.78 -35.21 16.64
CA ALA A 274 -3.94 -35.85 17.26
C ALA A 274 -3.48 -36.96 18.21
N SER A 275 -3.66 -36.74 19.51
CA SER A 275 -3.55 -37.80 20.51
C SER A 275 -4.54 -38.91 20.16
N LYS A 276 -4.20 -40.17 20.41
CA LYS A 276 -5.03 -41.35 20.07
C LYS A 276 -6.44 -41.34 20.67
N GLU A 277 -6.77 -40.39 21.54
CA GLU A 277 -8.05 -40.26 22.25
C GLU A 277 -8.88 -39.03 21.86
N ALA A 278 -8.40 -38.18 20.93
CA ALA A 278 -9.16 -37.05 20.44
C ALA A 278 -10.35 -37.50 19.57
N LYS A 279 -11.51 -36.84 19.73
CA LYS A 279 -12.71 -37.09 18.91
C LYS A 279 -12.97 -35.94 17.96
N GLU A 280 -13.38 -36.26 16.74
CA GLU A 280 -13.73 -35.27 15.72
C GLU A 280 -15.15 -34.74 15.92
N TYR A 281 -15.31 -33.41 15.78
CA TYR A 281 -16.59 -32.74 15.88
C TYR A 281 -16.89 -31.93 14.62
N ALA A 282 -18.03 -32.15 13.99
CA ALA A 282 -18.51 -31.30 12.91
C ALA A 282 -19.05 -30.00 13.50
N THR A 283 -18.49 -28.85 13.08
CA THR A 283 -18.88 -27.54 13.59
C THR A 283 -19.78 -26.79 12.63
N PHE A 284 -20.66 -25.95 13.18
CA PHE A 284 -21.59 -25.15 12.40
C PHE A 284 -22.02 -23.90 13.17
N TYR A 285 -22.40 -22.87 12.43
CA TYR A 285 -22.77 -21.57 12.97
C TYR A 285 -24.28 -21.37 12.96
N VAL A 286 -24.82 -20.87 14.08
CA VAL A 286 -26.23 -20.50 14.21
C VAL A 286 -26.37 -19.23 15.05
N GLY A 287 -27.04 -18.22 14.49
CA GLY A 287 -27.25 -16.94 15.16
C GLY A 287 -25.94 -16.17 15.32
N GLN A 288 -25.36 -16.21 16.53
CA GLN A 288 -24.08 -15.57 16.86
C GLN A 288 -23.04 -16.53 17.44
N ASN A 289 -23.32 -17.84 17.49
CA ASN A 289 -22.48 -18.81 18.20
C ASN A 289 -22.13 -20.03 17.35
N TRP A 290 -20.96 -20.61 17.65
CA TRP A 290 -20.50 -21.87 17.09
C TRP A 290 -20.97 -23.06 17.92
N PHE A 291 -21.50 -24.07 17.22
CA PHE A 291 -21.94 -25.33 17.78
C PHE A 291 -21.18 -26.50 17.15
N GLY A 292 -21.07 -27.60 17.88
CA GLY A 292 -20.40 -28.81 17.41
C GLY A 292 -21.19 -30.07 17.75
N ILE A 293 -21.19 -31.04 16.84
CA ILE A 293 -21.73 -32.39 17.07
C ILE A 293 -20.65 -33.42 16.71
N PRO A 294 -20.62 -34.60 17.36
CA PRO A 294 -19.67 -35.64 17.01
C PRO A 294 -19.74 -35.98 15.51
N ALA A 295 -18.60 -35.92 14.81
CA ALA A 295 -18.56 -36.14 13.36
C ALA A 295 -19.08 -37.53 12.96
N ALA A 296 -18.87 -38.54 13.82
CA ALA A 296 -19.38 -39.90 13.63
C ALA A 296 -20.92 -40.01 13.58
N GLN A 297 -21.65 -38.98 14.04
CA GLN A 297 -23.12 -38.92 14.00
C GLN A 297 -23.63 -38.10 12.81
N VAL A 298 -22.73 -37.48 12.05
CA VAL A 298 -23.08 -36.70 10.85
C VAL A 298 -23.02 -37.61 9.63
N VAL A 299 -24.13 -37.68 8.90
CA VAL A 299 -24.20 -38.46 7.66
C VAL A 299 -23.69 -37.62 6.49
N GLN A 300 -24.26 -36.42 6.31
CA GLN A 300 -23.93 -35.53 5.20
C GLN A 300 -24.50 -34.12 5.45
N ALA A 301 -23.87 -33.09 4.87
CA ALA A 301 -24.49 -31.78 4.70
C ALA A 301 -25.00 -31.57 3.26
N THR A 302 -26.19 -31.00 3.12
CA THR A 302 -26.85 -30.73 1.84
C THR A 302 -27.42 -29.32 1.82
N GLU A 303 -27.59 -28.76 0.62
CA GLU A 303 -28.32 -27.52 0.43
C GLU A 303 -29.79 -27.68 0.85
N PRO A 304 -30.44 -26.62 1.38
CA PRO A 304 -31.84 -26.63 1.85
C PRO A 304 -32.87 -26.62 0.69
N LEU A 305 -32.52 -27.18 -0.46
CA LEU A 305 -33.40 -27.24 -1.62
C LEU A 305 -34.54 -28.24 -1.34
N ASN A 306 -35.78 -27.77 -1.52
CA ASN A 306 -37.01 -28.58 -1.39
C ASN A 306 -37.43 -28.99 0.03
N ILE A 307 -37.09 -28.21 1.06
CA ILE A 307 -37.74 -28.38 2.37
C ILE A 307 -39.23 -28.04 2.22
N ARG A 308 -40.10 -29.03 2.47
CA ARG A 308 -41.56 -28.84 2.43
C ARG A 308 -42.08 -28.58 3.83
N ALA A 309 -42.60 -27.37 4.05
CA ALA A 309 -43.27 -27.03 5.29
C ALA A 309 -44.50 -27.93 5.50
N ILE A 310 -44.68 -28.40 6.73
CA ILE A 310 -45.85 -29.19 7.13
C ILE A 310 -46.83 -28.23 7.81
N PRO A 311 -48.12 -28.20 7.39
CA PRO A 311 -49.15 -27.43 8.07
C PRO A 311 -49.25 -27.78 9.58
N ASP A 312 -49.61 -26.80 10.40
CA ASP A 312 -49.84 -26.95 11.85
C ASP A 312 -48.67 -27.51 12.66
N THR A 313 -47.44 -27.18 12.24
CA THR A 313 -46.21 -27.63 12.89
C THR A 313 -45.56 -26.48 13.70
N PRO A 314 -45.00 -26.75 14.90
CA PRO A 314 -44.27 -25.74 15.66
C PRO A 314 -43.10 -25.12 14.86
N PRO A 315 -42.78 -23.82 15.03
CA PRO A 315 -41.71 -23.14 14.28
C PRO A 315 -40.33 -23.81 14.35
N ILE A 316 -40.07 -24.57 15.41
CA ILE A 316 -38.84 -25.36 15.61
C ILE A 316 -38.67 -26.41 14.50
N LEU A 317 -39.75 -26.93 13.91
CA LEU A 317 -39.67 -27.89 12.81
C LEU A 317 -40.01 -27.18 11.49
N GLN A 318 -38.96 -26.89 10.71
CA GLN A 318 -39.06 -26.20 9.42
C GLN A 318 -39.90 -26.98 8.40
N GLY A 319 -39.88 -28.31 8.48
CA GLY A 319 -40.62 -29.19 7.57
C GLY A 319 -39.95 -30.55 7.40
N VAL A 320 -40.12 -31.13 6.21
CA VAL A 320 -39.48 -32.38 5.80
C VAL A 320 -38.68 -32.23 4.53
N LEU A 321 -37.60 -33.00 4.43
CA LEU A 321 -36.70 -33.09 3.29
C LEU A 321 -36.66 -34.54 2.80
N GLN A 322 -36.60 -34.73 1.48
CA GLN A 322 -36.40 -36.06 0.90
C GLN A 322 -34.90 -36.31 0.76
N TYR A 323 -34.39 -37.36 1.41
CA TYR A 323 -32.99 -37.77 1.35
C TYR A 323 -32.89 -39.29 1.09
N GLN A 324 -32.16 -39.67 0.04
CA GLN A 324 -31.97 -41.07 -0.39
C GLN A 324 -33.28 -41.90 -0.47
N GLY A 325 -34.37 -41.26 -0.91
CA GLY A 325 -35.70 -41.90 -1.01
C GLY A 325 -36.51 -41.92 0.28
N ASN A 326 -35.93 -41.56 1.42
CA ASN A 326 -36.61 -41.43 2.71
C ASN A 326 -37.02 -39.98 2.98
N VAL A 327 -38.09 -39.79 3.75
CA VAL A 327 -38.54 -38.46 4.21
C VAL A 327 -38.02 -38.22 5.62
N ILE A 328 -37.14 -37.23 5.78
CA ILE A 328 -36.53 -36.89 7.06
C ILE A 328 -37.08 -35.54 7.58
N PRO A 329 -37.35 -35.42 8.89
CA PRO A 329 -37.74 -34.14 9.50
C PRO A 329 -36.54 -33.18 9.56
N VAL A 330 -36.76 -31.89 9.28
CA VAL A 330 -35.75 -30.84 9.37
C VAL A 330 -36.12 -29.85 10.47
N MET A 331 -35.25 -29.72 11.47
CA MET A 331 -35.38 -28.77 12.58
C MET A 331 -34.67 -27.45 12.24
N ASN A 332 -35.29 -26.32 12.55
CA ASN A 332 -34.65 -25.01 12.49
C ASN A 332 -33.91 -24.73 13.81
N MET A 333 -32.58 -24.74 13.76
CA MET A 333 -31.76 -24.53 14.95
C MET A 333 -31.89 -23.12 15.52
N ALA A 334 -32.14 -22.12 14.67
CA ALA A 334 -32.26 -20.74 15.13
C ALA A 334 -33.56 -20.52 15.93
N GLU A 335 -34.67 -21.10 15.45
CA GLU A 335 -35.94 -21.12 16.17
C GLU A 335 -35.83 -21.87 17.51
N MET A 336 -35.10 -22.99 17.53
CA MET A 336 -34.82 -23.72 18.77
C MET A 336 -34.05 -22.88 19.79
N LEU A 337 -33.06 -22.11 19.33
CA LEU A 337 -32.21 -21.25 20.15
C LEU A 337 -32.83 -19.88 20.44
N LYS A 338 -34.01 -19.58 19.87
CA LYS A 338 -34.66 -18.27 19.91
C LYS A 338 -33.73 -17.13 19.47
N THR A 339 -33.01 -17.38 18.38
CA THR A 339 -32.07 -16.42 17.76
C THR A 339 -32.47 -16.17 16.31
N GLU A 340 -32.07 -15.03 15.76
CA GLU A 340 -32.34 -14.68 14.35
C GLU A 340 -31.24 -15.21 13.44
N ILE A 341 -31.62 -15.75 12.27
CA ILE A 341 -30.66 -16.13 11.23
C ILE A 341 -30.31 -14.86 10.43
N ASN A 342 -29.16 -14.28 10.73
CA ASN A 342 -28.65 -13.10 10.02
C ASN A 342 -27.95 -13.43 8.69
N SER A 343 -27.90 -14.71 8.30
CA SER A 343 -27.24 -15.16 7.08
C SER A 343 -28.20 -15.25 5.88
N PRO A 344 -27.74 -14.88 4.68
CA PRO A 344 -28.55 -14.93 3.46
C PRO A 344 -29.06 -16.36 3.20
N PRO A 345 -30.24 -16.55 2.58
CA PRO A 345 -30.81 -17.87 2.32
C PRO A 345 -29.88 -18.82 1.56
N GLU A 346 -29.01 -18.26 0.71
CA GLU A 346 -28.05 -18.98 -0.15
C GLU A 346 -26.88 -19.61 0.63
N SER A 347 -26.56 -19.12 1.83
CA SER A 347 -25.48 -19.69 2.65
C SER A 347 -25.93 -20.80 3.59
N ARG A 348 -27.25 -20.98 3.76
CA ARG A 348 -27.83 -21.92 4.71
C ARG A 348 -27.61 -23.35 4.24
N GLN A 349 -27.41 -24.26 5.19
CA GLN A 349 -27.22 -25.68 4.89
C GLN A 349 -28.01 -26.56 5.86
N VAL A 350 -28.35 -27.78 5.41
CA VAL A 350 -29.00 -28.79 6.23
C VAL A 350 -27.99 -29.89 6.54
N ILE A 351 -27.70 -30.10 7.83
CA ILE A 351 -26.87 -31.21 8.30
C ILE A 351 -27.78 -32.39 8.63
N ILE A 352 -27.55 -33.52 7.98
CA ILE A 352 -28.25 -34.78 8.22
C ILE A 352 -27.50 -35.55 9.31
N ILE A 353 -28.20 -35.86 10.39
CA ILE A 353 -27.67 -36.47 11.60
C ILE A 353 -28.35 -37.81 11.83
N GLN A 354 -27.57 -38.78 12.30
CA GLN A 354 -28.03 -40.08 12.75
C GLN A 354 -27.42 -40.39 14.12
N SER A 355 -28.27 -40.48 15.16
CA SER A 355 -27.81 -40.63 16.55
C SER A 355 -27.17 -41.99 16.83
N THR A 356 -27.78 -43.07 16.35
CA THR A 356 -27.30 -44.47 16.40
C THR A 356 -27.63 -45.18 15.09
N ALA A 357 -26.92 -46.28 14.78
CA ALA A 357 -27.11 -47.04 13.53
C ALA A 357 -28.57 -47.49 13.29
N ASN A 358 -29.36 -47.67 14.35
CA ASN A 358 -30.76 -48.07 14.29
C ASN A 358 -31.76 -46.91 14.49
N SER A 359 -31.28 -45.68 14.72
CA SER A 359 -32.15 -44.50 14.85
C SER A 359 -32.52 -43.91 13.49
N PRO A 360 -33.73 -43.33 13.34
CA PRO A 360 -34.10 -42.57 12.15
C PRO A 360 -33.24 -41.31 11.99
N GLN A 361 -33.03 -40.92 10.74
CA GLN A 361 -32.27 -39.73 10.38
C GLN A 361 -33.13 -38.46 10.53
N PHE A 362 -32.50 -37.36 10.90
CA PHE A 362 -33.11 -36.03 10.93
C PHE A 362 -32.13 -34.96 10.43
N GLY A 363 -32.67 -33.85 9.94
CA GLY A 363 -31.90 -32.71 9.49
C GLY A 363 -31.92 -31.57 10.51
N ILE A 364 -30.83 -30.82 10.60
CA ILE A 364 -30.81 -29.51 11.25
C ILE A 364 -30.45 -28.43 10.22
N LEU A 365 -31.24 -27.35 10.17
CA LEU A 365 -30.96 -26.19 9.35
C LEU A 365 -30.03 -25.24 10.11
N VAL A 366 -28.89 -24.93 9.50
CA VAL A 366 -27.81 -24.11 10.08
C VAL A 366 -27.44 -22.94 9.16
N SER A 367 -26.73 -21.96 9.70
CA SER A 367 -26.38 -20.73 8.96
C SER A 367 -25.15 -20.91 8.07
N ALA A 368 -24.16 -21.67 8.57
CA ALA A 368 -22.95 -22.06 7.84
C ALA A 368 -22.30 -23.29 8.49
N LEU A 369 -21.44 -23.98 7.74
CA LEU A 369 -20.56 -25.05 8.27
C LEU A 369 -19.18 -24.49 8.60
N GLY A 370 -18.55 -25.07 9.62
CA GLY A 370 -17.14 -24.85 9.96
C GLY A 370 -16.29 -26.08 9.71
N GLU A 371 -15.02 -26.03 10.13
CA GLU A 371 -14.11 -27.17 10.04
C GLU A 371 -14.40 -28.27 11.08
N ILE A 372 -13.69 -29.40 10.98
CA ILE A 372 -13.84 -30.57 11.85
C ILE A 372 -12.64 -30.67 12.81
N PRO A 373 -12.62 -29.95 13.95
CA PRO A 373 -11.56 -30.08 14.94
C PRO A 373 -11.58 -31.46 15.63
N ALA A 374 -10.39 -31.98 15.92
CA ALA A 374 -10.19 -33.06 16.86
C ALA A 374 -10.05 -32.49 18.28
N ILE A 375 -11.00 -32.83 19.17
CA ILE A 375 -11.07 -32.28 20.53
C ILE A 375 -10.96 -33.43 21.53
N GLU A 376 -10.03 -33.28 22.48
CA GLU A 376 -9.87 -34.20 23.60
C GLU A 376 -11.03 -34.04 24.59
N PRO A 377 -11.63 -35.15 25.09
CA PRO A 377 -12.75 -35.08 26.03
C PRO A 377 -12.47 -34.25 27.28
N GLU A 378 -11.22 -34.19 27.74
CA GLU A 378 -10.80 -33.42 28.92
C GLU A 378 -10.91 -31.90 28.74
N LYS A 379 -10.83 -31.40 27.49
CA LYS A 379 -10.98 -29.97 27.18
C LYS A 379 -12.45 -29.53 27.19
N ILE A 380 -13.39 -30.47 27.13
CA ILE A 380 -14.82 -30.21 27.11
C ILE A 380 -15.30 -30.07 28.56
N LYS A 381 -15.63 -28.85 28.98
CA LYS A 381 -16.26 -28.61 30.28
C LYS A 381 -17.74 -28.91 30.20
N SER A 382 -18.23 -29.81 31.04
CA SER A 382 -19.66 -30.15 31.08
C SER A 382 -20.50 -28.92 31.44
N ILE A 383 -21.61 -28.73 30.74
CA ILE A 383 -22.56 -27.65 31.04
C ILE A 383 -23.21 -27.81 32.41
N SER A 384 -23.33 -29.06 32.90
CA SER A 384 -23.85 -29.36 34.24
C SER A 384 -22.93 -28.84 35.36
N ASP A 385 -21.63 -28.71 35.09
CA ASP A 385 -20.65 -28.19 36.04
C ASP A 385 -20.59 -26.65 36.01
N ILE A 386 -21.05 -26.04 34.92
CA ILE A 386 -21.02 -24.57 34.71
C ILE A 386 -22.34 -23.93 35.15
N PHE A 387 -23.46 -24.55 34.80
CA PHE A 387 -24.79 -24.08 35.17
C PHE A 387 -25.39 -25.09 36.15
N PHE A 388 -25.49 -24.70 37.44
CA PHE A 388 -26.15 -25.47 38.51
C PHE A 388 -27.69 -25.58 38.31
N CYS A 389 -28.14 -25.97 37.13
CA CYS A 389 -29.53 -26.14 36.77
C CYS A 389 -29.69 -27.30 35.79
N LYS A 390 -30.62 -28.23 36.07
CA LYS A 390 -31.11 -29.19 35.08
C LYS A 390 -31.90 -28.43 34.01
N SER A 391 -31.20 -27.85 33.05
CA SER A 391 -31.86 -27.35 31.84
C SER A 391 -32.06 -28.53 30.89
N ASN A 392 -33.22 -28.60 30.25
CA ASN A 392 -33.53 -29.60 29.21
C ASN A 392 -32.75 -29.32 27.90
N SER A 393 -31.60 -28.65 27.99
CA SER A 393 -30.82 -28.15 26.85
C SER A 393 -30.07 -29.30 26.18
N PRO A 394 -30.04 -29.36 24.84
CA PRO A 394 -29.26 -30.37 24.11
C PRO A 394 -27.75 -30.16 24.20
N ALA A 395 -27.29 -29.15 24.95
CA ALA A 395 -25.88 -28.79 25.07
C ALA A 395 -25.20 -29.59 26.18
N VAL A 396 -24.19 -30.37 25.81
CA VAL A 396 -23.43 -31.30 26.66
C VAL A 396 -22.27 -30.59 27.35
N GLY A 397 -21.60 -29.69 26.63
CA GLY A 397 -20.42 -29.01 27.16
C GLY A 397 -20.00 -27.81 26.33
N VAL A 398 -19.07 -27.04 26.88
CA VAL A 398 -18.43 -25.90 26.20
C VAL A 398 -16.93 -26.12 26.21
N THR A 399 -16.29 -25.86 25.09
CA THR A 399 -14.84 -25.86 24.94
C THR A 399 -14.38 -24.55 24.34
N ARG A 400 -13.17 -24.12 24.71
CA ARG A 400 -12.52 -22.96 24.10
C ARG A 400 -11.58 -23.45 23.03
N ILE A 401 -11.68 -22.86 21.85
CA ILE A 401 -10.80 -23.17 20.73
C ILE A 401 -10.18 -21.88 20.24
N SER A 402 -8.86 -21.89 20.09
CA SER A 402 -8.11 -20.76 19.56
C SER A 402 -8.23 -20.78 18.04
N SER A 403 -8.75 -19.69 17.48
CA SER A 403 -8.70 -19.44 16.03
C SER A 403 -7.36 -18.79 15.65
N ASP A 404 -6.97 -18.89 14.38
CA ASP A 404 -5.74 -18.25 13.83
C ASP A 404 -5.72 -16.72 14.01
N ASN A 405 -6.85 -16.09 14.33
CA ASN A 405 -7.00 -14.65 14.54
C ASN A 405 -6.81 -14.21 16.02
N ASP A 406 -6.24 -15.06 16.89
CA ASP A 406 -6.06 -14.79 18.33
C ASP A 406 -7.38 -14.53 19.09
N GLN A 407 -8.53 -14.81 18.46
CA GLN A 407 -9.85 -14.78 19.10
C GLN A 407 -10.14 -16.16 19.70
N ASN A 408 -10.41 -16.19 21.00
CA ASN A 408 -10.85 -17.38 21.71
C ASN A 408 -12.35 -17.59 21.45
N ASP A 409 -12.67 -18.38 20.44
CA ASP A 409 -14.05 -18.74 20.15
C ASP A 409 -14.52 -19.84 21.10
N MET A 410 -15.75 -19.69 21.60
CA MET A 410 -16.41 -20.72 22.41
C MET A 410 -17.22 -21.64 21.50
N LEU A 411 -16.90 -22.93 21.54
CA LEU A 411 -17.66 -23.97 20.85
C LEU A 411 -18.58 -24.69 21.84
N THR A 412 -19.87 -24.69 21.55
CA THR A 412 -20.87 -25.42 22.34
C THR A 412 -21.13 -26.80 21.72
N ILE A 413 -20.84 -27.86 22.46
CA ILE A 413 -21.04 -29.25 22.00
C ILE A 413 -22.48 -29.68 22.28
N LEU A 414 -23.16 -30.17 21.25
CA LEU A 414 -24.54 -30.67 21.30
C LEU A 414 -24.60 -32.20 21.22
N SER A 415 -25.61 -32.77 21.88
CA SER A 415 -25.93 -34.21 21.82
C SER A 415 -26.93 -34.48 20.70
N ALA A 416 -26.57 -35.33 19.73
CA ALA A 416 -27.50 -35.76 18.69
C ALA A 416 -28.71 -36.53 19.25
N GLU A 417 -28.52 -37.24 20.37
CA GLU A 417 -29.60 -37.99 21.03
C GLU A 417 -30.64 -37.05 21.64
N ASP A 418 -30.19 -36.01 22.34
CA ASP A 418 -31.08 -35.01 22.95
C ASP A 418 -31.81 -34.16 21.89
N LEU A 419 -31.12 -33.86 20.78
CA LEU A 419 -31.73 -33.23 19.61
C LEU A 419 -32.82 -34.13 19.00
N TRP A 420 -32.55 -35.43 18.84
CA TRP A 420 -33.54 -36.39 18.35
C TRP A 420 -34.72 -36.56 19.31
N GLN A 421 -34.50 -36.62 20.63
CA GLN A 421 -35.60 -36.70 21.59
C GLN A 421 -36.55 -35.51 21.46
N ARG A 422 -36.04 -34.29 21.20
CA ARG A 422 -36.88 -33.12 20.94
C ARG A 422 -37.69 -33.24 19.65
N VAL A 423 -37.08 -33.74 18.56
CA VAL A 423 -37.81 -34.03 17.32
C VAL A 423 -38.91 -35.07 17.58
N ASN A 424 -38.59 -36.12 18.34
CA ASN A 424 -39.50 -37.23 18.60
C ASN A 424 -40.67 -36.83 19.51
N VAL A 425 -40.43 -36.01 20.54
CA VAL A 425 -41.50 -35.46 21.39
C VAL A 425 -42.44 -34.57 20.58
N LEU A 426 -41.92 -33.72 19.70
CA LEU A 426 -42.73 -32.87 18.82
C LEU A 426 -43.53 -33.71 17.80
N ARG A 427 -42.98 -34.85 17.37
CA ARG A 427 -43.67 -35.80 16.49
C ARG A 427 -44.74 -36.61 17.22
N LEU A 428 -44.46 -37.12 18.43
CA LEU A 428 -45.39 -37.95 19.23
C LEU A 428 -46.54 -37.15 19.84
N ALA A 429 -46.32 -35.87 20.17
CA ALA A 429 -47.39 -34.95 20.59
C ALA A 429 -48.51 -34.82 19.53
N ARG A 430 -48.23 -35.21 18.28
CA ARG A 430 -49.20 -35.29 17.19
C ARG A 430 -49.84 -36.66 17.00
N GLU A 431 -49.16 -37.77 17.32
CA GLU A 431 -49.80 -39.10 17.27
C GLU A 431 -50.85 -39.28 18.38
N ALA A 432 -50.77 -38.46 19.44
CA ALA A 432 -51.70 -38.46 20.58
C ALA A 432 -52.82 -37.39 20.51
N ALA A 433 -52.83 -36.53 19.49
CA ALA A 433 -53.82 -35.47 19.27
C ALA A 433 -54.65 -35.78 18.02
#